data_AF-A0A7V4NA37-F1
#
_entry.id   AF-A0A7V4NA37-F1
#
_cell.length_a   1.000
_cell.length_b   1.000
_cell.length_c   1.000
_cell.angle_alpha   90.00
_cell.angle_beta   90.00
_cell.angle_gamma   90.00
#
_symmetry.space_group_name_H-M   'P 1'
#
loop_
_entity.id
_entity.type
_entity.pdbx_description
1 polymer ?
#
loop_
_entity_poly.entity_id
_entity_poly.type
_entity_poly.pdbx_seq_one_letter_code
_entity_poly.pdbx_strand_id
1 'polypeptide(L)'
;MKVGFDPRAEGLFEPLKGQKGSQADFVKALKEAIEKVNQLQLEADRAVEELSLGRADLHETVLAIEKADISFRLMMQIRNKLIKAYEEVMKMPL
;
A
#
# COMPACT_ATOMS: atom_id res chain seq x y z
N MET A 1 53.74 -19.30 -5.77
CA MET A 1 52.85 -18.33 -5.11
C MET A 1 51.59 -19.07 -4.68
N LYS A 2 51.38 -19.27 -3.38
CA LYS A 2 50.17 -19.89 -2.83
C LYS A 2 49.14 -18.78 -2.68
N VAL A 3 48.10 -18.79 -3.50
CA VAL A 3 46.96 -17.87 -3.33
C VAL A 3 46.13 -18.47 -2.19
N GLY A 4 46.22 -17.88 -1.01
CA GLY A 4 45.45 -18.28 0.15
C GLY A 4 43.98 -17.94 -0.06
N PHE A 5 43.11 -18.92 0.13
CA PHE A 5 41.69 -18.70 0.36
C PHE A 5 41.58 -17.97 1.71
N ASP A 6 41.07 -16.74 1.71
CA ASP A 6 40.84 -15.96 2.93
C ASP A 6 39.50 -16.40 3.54
N PRO A 7 39.50 -17.12 4.68
CA PRO A 7 38.28 -17.62 5.32
C PRO A 7 37.41 -16.51 5.96
N ARG A 8 37.78 -15.23 5.81
CA ARG A 8 36.99 -14.10 6.34
C ARG A 8 35.96 -13.54 5.36
N ALA A 9 35.93 -14.01 4.11
CA ALA A 9 34.96 -13.55 3.10
C ALA A 9 33.60 -14.27 3.18
N GLU A 10 33.42 -15.24 4.07
CA GLU A 10 32.16 -16.01 4.23
C GLU A 10 31.05 -15.24 4.99
N GLY A 11 31.33 -14.04 5.51
CA GLY A 11 30.37 -13.22 6.26
C GLY A 11 29.58 -12.17 5.45
N LEU A 12 29.82 -12.04 4.14
CA LEU A 12 29.23 -10.97 3.31
C LEU A 12 27.84 -11.29 2.76
N PHE A 13 27.35 -12.51 2.98
CA PHE A 13 26.01 -12.94 2.61
C PHE A 13 25.31 -13.53 3.83
N GLU A 14 25.08 -12.72 4.86
CA GLU A 14 23.97 -13.03 5.76
C GLU A 14 22.68 -12.89 4.95
N PRO A 15 21.92 -13.98 4.72
CA PRO A 15 20.60 -13.84 4.13
C PRO A 15 19.81 -12.92 5.05
N LEU A 16 19.32 -11.81 4.50
CA LEU A 16 18.43 -10.89 5.19
C LEU A 16 17.39 -11.74 5.92
N LYS A 17 17.51 -11.84 7.25
CA LYS A 17 16.51 -12.48 8.10
C LYS A 17 15.22 -11.74 7.81
N GLY A 18 14.36 -12.35 7.01
CA GLY A 18 13.05 -11.80 6.68
C GLY A 18 12.39 -11.44 7.99
N GLN A 19 12.18 -10.13 8.19
CA GLN A 19 11.29 -9.67 9.24
C GLN A 19 9.97 -10.36 8.95
N LYS A 20 9.62 -11.33 9.80
CA LYS A 20 8.27 -11.88 9.86
C LYS A 20 7.39 -10.73 10.35
N GLY A 21 7.04 -9.81 9.45
CA GLY A 21 5.87 -8.97 9.63
C GLY A 21 4.72 -9.92 9.91
N SER A 22 4.13 -9.79 11.08
CA SER A 22 3.01 -10.62 11.48
C SER A 22 1.88 -10.41 10.47
N GLN A 23 1.03 -11.42 10.27
CA GLN A 23 -0.25 -11.23 9.58
C GLN A 23 -1.02 -10.02 10.14
N ALA A 24 -0.85 -9.73 11.43
CA ALA A 24 -1.40 -8.55 12.10
C ALA A 24 -0.87 -7.21 11.54
N ASP A 25 0.41 -7.14 11.17
CA ASP A 25 1.02 -5.91 10.63
C ASP A 25 0.47 -5.60 9.24
N PHE A 26 0.27 -6.64 8.43
CA PHE A 26 -0.38 -6.49 7.12
C PHE A 26 -1.84 -6.05 7.25
N VAL A 27 -2.62 -6.68 8.14
CA VAL A 27 -4.03 -6.30 8.38
C VAL A 27 -4.12 -4.85 8.88
N LYS A 28 -3.20 -4.44 9.76
CA LYS A 28 -3.10 -3.07 10.24
C LYS A 28 -2.80 -2.09 9.10
N ALA A 29 -1.77 -2.35 8.28
CA ALA A 29 -1.42 -1.51 7.14
C ALA A 29 -2.57 -1.42 6.12
N LEU A 30 -3.29 -2.53 5.88
CA LEU A 30 -4.49 -2.53 5.04
C LEU A 30 -5.58 -1.64 5.63
N LYS A 31 -5.87 -1.75 6.93
CA LYS A 31 -6.86 -0.91 7.59
C LYS A 31 -6.50 0.58 7.49
N GLU A 32 -5.24 0.92 7.75
CA GLU A 32 -4.73 2.28 7.62
C GLU A 32 -4.87 2.80 6.18
N ALA A 33 -4.59 1.97 5.17
CA ALA A 33 -4.79 2.33 3.77
C ALA A 33 -6.26 2.61 3.45
N ILE A 34 -7.19 1.80 3.97
CA ILE A 34 -8.65 2.02 3.81
C ILE A 34 -9.07 3.34 4.43
N GLU A 35 -8.66 3.58 5.68
CA GLU A 35 -8.94 4.84 6.37
C GLU A 35 -8.36 6.04 5.60
N LYS A 36 -7.18 5.87 4.99
CA LYS A 36 -6.55 6.91 4.18
C LYS A 36 -7.33 7.21 2.91
N VAL A 37 -7.81 6.21 2.18
CA VAL A 37 -8.66 6.42 1.00
C VAL A 37 -9.95 7.14 1.39
N ASN A 38 -10.58 6.76 2.51
CA ASN A 38 -11.76 7.45 3.01
C ASN A 38 -11.50 8.92 3.35
N GLN A 39 -10.37 9.22 3.99
CA GLN A 39 -9.96 10.60 4.25
C GLN A 39 -9.80 11.41 2.95
N LEU A 40 -9.13 10.83 1.94
CA LEU A 40 -8.95 11.49 0.65
C LEU A 40 -10.28 11.76 -0.06
N GLN A 41 -11.24 10.84 0.04
CA GLN A 41 -12.59 11.04 -0.50
C GLN A 41 -13.28 12.23 0.18
N LEU A 42 -13.26 12.29 1.52
CA LEU A 42 -13.85 13.39 2.28
C LEU A 42 -13.15 14.73 2.01
N GLU A 43 -11.83 14.73 1.82
CA GLU A 43 -11.07 15.91 1.41
C GLU A 43 -11.49 16.40 0.02
N ALA A 44 -11.65 15.48 -0.94
CA ALA A 44 -12.13 15.82 -2.28
C ALA A 44 -13.57 16.38 -2.25
N ASP A 45 -14.47 15.75 -1.50
CA ASP A 45 -15.85 16.21 -1.38
C ASP A 45 -15.93 17.62 -0.79
N ARG A 46 -15.12 17.90 0.25
CA ARG A 46 -15.02 19.26 0.83
C ARG A 46 -14.45 20.26 -0.16
N ALA A 47 -13.41 19.91 -0.90
CA ALA A 47 -12.82 20.81 -1.88
C ALA A 47 -13.85 21.19 -2.97
N VAL A 48 -14.69 20.24 -3.40
CA VAL A 48 -15.79 20.50 -4.34
C VAL A 48 -16.83 21.45 -3.74
N GLU A 49 -17.18 21.27 -2.47
CA GLU A 49 -18.10 22.16 -1.76
C GLU A 49 -17.53 23.59 -1.66
N GLU A 50 -16.27 23.72 -1.24
CA GLU A 50 -15.59 25.00 -1.12
C GLU A 50 -15.42 25.70 -2.46
N LEU A 51 -15.13 24.95 -3.54
CA LEU A 51 -15.09 25.48 -4.91
C LEU A 51 -16.45 26.05 -5.32
N SER A 52 -17.53 25.33 -5.02
CA SER A 52 -18.91 25.77 -5.32
C SER A 52 -19.29 27.05 -4.57
N LEU A 53 -18.68 27.28 -3.40
CA LEU A 53 -18.81 28.49 -2.59
C LEU A 53 -17.84 29.61 -3.01
N GLY A 54 -16.97 29.38 -3.99
CA GLY A 54 -15.94 30.31 -4.44
C GLY A 54 -14.77 30.48 -3.45
N ARG A 55 -14.56 29.51 -2.55
CA ARG A 55 -13.55 29.55 -1.47
C ARG A 55 -12.33 28.69 -1.74
N ALA A 56 -12.38 27.78 -2.71
CA ALA A 56 -11.27 26.94 -3.13
C ALA A 56 -10.91 27.17 -4.60
N ASP A 57 -9.65 26.91 -4.95
CA ASP A 57 -9.16 26.97 -6.33
C ASP A 57 -9.56 25.70 -7.09
N LEU A 58 -9.90 25.85 -8.38
CA LEU A 58 -10.25 24.74 -9.25
C LEU A 58 -9.11 23.73 -9.36
N HIS A 59 -7.86 24.20 -9.43
CA HIS A 59 -6.68 23.36 -9.55
C HIS A 59 -6.50 22.46 -8.32
N GLU A 60 -6.59 23.02 -7.12
CA GLU A 60 -6.49 22.26 -5.87
C GLU A 60 -7.62 21.25 -5.73
N THR A 61 -8.83 21.64 -6.11
CA THR A 61 -10.01 20.76 -6.09
C THR A 61 -9.84 19.57 -7.03
N VAL A 62 -9.41 19.81 -8.27
CA VAL A 62 -9.15 18.74 -9.24
C VAL A 62 -8.03 17.82 -8.76
N LEU A 63 -6.96 18.36 -8.16
CA LEU A 63 -5.90 17.54 -7.58
C LEU A 63 -6.40 16.65 -6.43
N ALA A 64 -7.27 17.17 -5.56
CA ALA A 64 -7.86 16.39 -4.48
C ALA A 64 -8.71 15.23 -5.02
N ILE A 65 -9.53 15.50 -6.04
CA ILE A 65 -10.36 14.49 -6.71
C ILE A 65 -9.49 13.40 -7.34
N GLU A 66 -8.48 13.77 -8.14
CA GLU A 66 -7.59 12.81 -8.80
C GLU A 66 -6.84 11.94 -7.79
N LYS A 67 -6.39 12.52 -6.68
CA LYS A 67 -5.72 11.78 -5.61
C LYS A 67 -6.65 10.76 -4.95
N ALA A 68 -7.90 11.15 -4.67
CA ALA A 68 -8.91 10.23 -4.14
C ALA A 68 -9.19 9.08 -5.11
N ASP A 69 -9.40 9.39 -6.39
CA ASP A 69 -9.74 8.42 -7.45
C ASP A 69 -8.60 7.42 -7.72
N ILE A 70 -7.35 7.89 -7.86
CA ILE A 70 -6.18 7.01 -8.01
C ILE A 70 -6.03 6.09 -6.80
N SER A 71 -6.17 6.64 -5.59
CA SER A 71 -6.02 5.86 -4.35
C SER A 71 -7.13 4.82 -4.20
N PHE A 72 -8.36 5.17 -4.57
CA PHE A 72 -9.49 4.25 -4.58
C PHE A 72 -9.31 3.11 -5.59
N ARG A 73 -8.86 3.42 -6.82
CA ARG A 73 -8.53 2.40 -7.83
C ARG A 73 -7.47 1.43 -7.32
N LEU A 74 -6.41 1.94 -6.69
CA LEU A 74 -5.37 1.10 -6.08
C LEU A 74 -5.96 0.19 -4.98
N MET A 75 -6.80 0.74 -4.10
CA MET A 75 -7.47 -0.04 -3.05
C MET A 75 -8.35 -1.15 -3.62
N MET A 76 -9.09 -0.89 -4.70
CA MET A 76 -9.89 -1.91 -5.39
C MET A 76 -9.03 -3.04 -5.96
N GLN A 77 -7.85 -2.72 -6.50
CA GLN A 77 -6.91 -3.74 -6.95
C GLN A 77 -6.40 -4.60 -5.78
N ILE A 78 -6.08 -3.97 -4.64
CA ILE A 78 -5.65 -4.69 -3.43
C ILE A 78 -6.77 -5.59 -2.91
N ARG A 79 -7.99 -5.06 -2.78
CA ARG A 79 -9.19 -5.83 -2.41
C ARG A 79 -9.36 -7.05 -3.31
N ASN A 80 -9.28 -6.88 -4.63
CA ASN A 80 -9.42 -7.98 -5.58
C ASN A 80 -8.33 -9.04 -5.41
N LYS A 81 -7.07 -8.62 -5.19
CA LYS A 81 -5.97 -9.56 -4.92
C LYS A 81 -6.17 -10.33 -3.61
N LEU A 82 -6.68 -9.67 -2.57
CA LEU A 82 -6.96 -10.31 -1.29
C LEU A 82 -8.08 -11.35 -1.38
N ILE A 83 -9.16 -11.03 -2.10
CA ILE A 83 -10.24 -12.00 -2.36
C ILE A 83 -9.68 -13.21 -3.11
N LYS A 84 -8.87 -13.00 -4.15
CA LYS A 84 -8.22 -14.09 -4.89
C LYS A 84 -7.31 -14.94 -4.00
N ALA A 85 -6.47 -14.32 -3.17
CA ALA A 85 -5.59 -15.05 -2.26
C ALA A 85 -6.38 -15.91 -1.26
N TYR A 86 -7.49 -15.40 -0.75
CA TYR A 86 -8.40 -16.17 0.09
C TYR A 86 -9.03 -17.34 -0.66
N GLU A 87 -9.53 -17.12 -1.89
CA GLU A 87 -10.05 -18.17 -2.75
C GLU A 87 -9.01 -19.25 -3.08
N GLU A 88 -7.76 -18.86 -3.33
CA GLU A 88 -6.65 -19.78 -3.61
C GLU A 88 -6.34 -20.68 -2.40
N VAL A 89 -6.30 -20.11 -1.19
CA VAL A 89 -6.12 -20.90 0.05
C VAL A 89 -7.26 -21.90 0.24
N MET A 90 -8.51 -21.52 -0.07
CA MET A 90 -9.66 -22.43 0.01
C MET A 90 -9.64 -23.54 -1.05
N LYS A 91 -9.01 -23.28 -2.21
CA LYS A 91 -8.92 -24.23 -3.32
C LYS A 91 -7.71 -25.16 -3.21
N MET A 92 -6.78 -24.93 -2.28
CA MET A 92 -5.73 -25.90 -2.00
C MET A 92 -6.38 -27.15 -1.38
N PRO A 93 -6.33 -28.31 -2.03
CA PRO A 93 -6.70 -29.55 -1.37
C PRO A 93 -5.74 -29.78 -0.20
N LEU A 94 -6.29 -30.15 0.97
CA LEU A 94 -5.53 -30.67 2.11
C LEU A 94 -4.73 -31.92 1.71
#